data_AF-A0ABD6BN90-F1
#
_entry.id   AF-A0ABD6BN90-F1
#
_cell.length_a   1.000
_cell.length_b   1.000
_cell.length_c   1.000
_cell.angle_alpha   90.00
_cell.angle_beta   90.00
_cell.angle_gamma   90.00
#
_symmetry.space_group_name_H-M   'P 1'
#
loop_
_entity.id
_entity.type
_entity.pdbx_description
1 polymer ?
#
loop_
_entity_poly.entity_id
_entity_poly.type
_entity_poly.pdbx_seq_one_letter_code
_entity_poly.pdbx_strand_id
1 'polypeptide(L)'
;MNADEISEHGDEVNVAPAGWAGGELAHTGGNLFAREWVHPEKELRVGYSIDDPSVVGAEEVSFEGDSDEKNPRMWRRVGDVESEPCDGEEDCLKTAIEMMERLGGDE
;
A
#
# COMPACT_ATOMS: atom_id res chain seq x y z
N MET A 1 35.05 14.50 11.22
CA MET A 1 33.80 13.72 11.24
C MET A 1 32.81 14.53 10.43
N ASN A 2 32.63 14.21 9.15
CA ASN A 2 31.57 14.80 8.34
C ASN A 2 30.47 13.75 8.28
N ALA A 3 29.36 14.07 8.94
CA ALA A 3 28.10 13.38 8.83
C ALA A 3 27.38 13.88 7.56
N ASP A 4 26.38 13.10 7.15
CA ASP A 4 25.45 13.37 6.04
C ASP A 4 25.98 13.13 4.62
N GLU A 5 26.18 11.85 4.30
CA GLU A 5 25.77 11.32 2.99
C GLU A 5 24.50 10.48 3.24
N ILE A 6 23.37 11.15 3.48
CA ILE A 6 22.05 10.52 3.44
C ILE A 6 21.72 10.23 1.97
N SER A 7 21.45 8.97 1.65
CA SER A 7 21.09 8.48 0.31
C SER A 7 19.84 9.20 -0.22
N GLU A 8 20.01 10.11 -1.16
CA GLU A 8 18.90 10.86 -1.79
C GLU A 8 18.13 10.08 -2.88
N HIS A 9 18.11 8.74 -2.90
CA HIS A 9 17.44 7.96 -3.96
C HIS A 9 16.44 6.90 -3.46
N GLY A 10 15.98 6.94 -2.20
CA GLY A 10 15.11 5.89 -1.63
C GLY A 10 13.74 6.32 -1.08
N ASP A 11 13.57 7.60 -0.73
CA ASP A 11 12.43 8.02 0.12
C ASP A 11 11.26 8.65 -0.65
N GLU A 12 11.48 9.23 -1.83
CA GLU A 12 10.42 9.99 -2.54
C GLU A 12 9.34 9.10 -3.17
N VAL A 13 9.64 7.82 -3.46
CA VAL A 13 8.71 6.91 -4.15
C VAL A 13 7.77 6.18 -3.16
N ASN A 14 7.97 6.33 -1.85
CA ASN A 14 7.17 5.63 -0.83
C ASN A 14 6.12 6.51 -0.13
N VAL A 15 5.95 7.75 -0.57
CA VAL A 15 4.98 8.66 0.03
C VAL A 15 3.59 8.35 -0.52
N ALA A 16 2.72 7.82 0.34
CA ALA A 16 1.32 7.58 -0.01
C ALA A 16 0.59 8.92 -0.31
N PRO A 17 -0.36 8.95 -1.25
CA PRO A 17 -1.21 10.11 -1.46
C PRO A 17 -2.01 10.49 -0.19
N ALA A 18 -2.49 11.72 -0.13
CA ALA A 18 -3.32 12.18 1.00
C ALA A 18 -4.54 11.27 1.20
N GLY A 19 -4.92 11.02 2.46
CA GLY A 19 -6.03 10.12 2.82
C GLY A 19 -5.64 8.65 2.95
N TRP A 20 -4.47 8.24 2.43
CA TRP A 20 -3.94 6.89 2.57
C TRP A 20 -2.98 6.77 3.75
N ALA A 21 -3.01 5.61 4.43
CA ALA A 21 -2.12 5.26 5.52
C ALA A 21 -1.52 3.86 5.32
N GLY A 22 -0.34 3.61 5.91
CA GLY A 22 0.41 2.37 5.72
C GLY A 22 1.60 2.55 4.80
N GLY A 23 1.85 1.58 3.92
CA GLY A 23 2.99 1.59 3.00
C GLY A 23 4.28 1.03 3.58
N GLU A 24 4.28 0.67 4.86
CA GLU A 24 5.37 -0.07 5.49
C GLU A 24 5.35 -1.53 5.04
N LEU A 25 6.54 -2.14 4.98
CA LEU A 25 6.68 -3.56 4.66
C LEU A 25 6.02 -4.41 5.76
N ALA A 26 4.98 -5.15 5.42
CA ALA A 26 4.22 -5.99 6.33
C ALA A 26 4.55 -7.48 6.13
N HIS A 27 4.87 -8.18 7.22
CA HIS A 27 5.02 -9.64 7.21
C HIS A 27 3.65 -10.31 7.34
N THR A 28 3.19 -10.97 6.26
CA THR A 28 1.88 -11.61 6.15
C THR A 28 1.88 -13.07 6.63
N GLY A 29 3.06 -13.64 6.86
CA GLY A 29 3.25 -14.99 7.42
C GLY A 29 4.04 -15.91 6.49
N GLY A 30 4.70 -16.94 7.03
CA GLY A 30 5.44 -17.91 6.21
C GLY A 30 6.59 -17.32 5.38
N ASN A 31 7.22 -16.23 5.85
CA ASN A 31 8.20 -15.40 5.14
C ASN A 31 7.66 -14.60 3.96
N LEU A 32 6.34 -14.45 3.82
CA LEU A 32 5.73 -13.58 2.83
C LEU A 32 5.66 -12.15 3.36
N PHE A 33 6.04 -11.22 2.49
CA PHE A 33 6.01 -9.80 2.70
C PHE A 33 5.09 -9.16 1.66
N ALA A 34 4.33 -8.18 2.11
CA ALA A 34 3.48 -7.36 1.28
C ALA A 34 3.67 -5.89 1.65
N ARG A 35 3.33 -5.02 0.72
CA ARG A 35 3.19 -3.60 0.98
C ARG A 35 1.73 -3.23 0.76
N GLU A 36 1.12 -2.64 1.77
CA GLU A 36 -0.31 -2.37 1.80
C GLU A 36 -0.58 -0.96 2.32
N TRP A 37 -1.57 -0.30 1.73
CA TRP A 37 -2.10 0.99 2.16
C TRP A 37 -3.60 0.88 2.33
N VAL A 38 -4.14 1.65 3.27
CA VAL A 38 -5.57 1.74 3.52
C VAL A 38 -6.04 3.18 3.42
N HIS A 39 -7.22 3.40 2.86
CA HIS A 39 -7.95 4.66 2.86
C HIS A 39 -9.14 4.55 3.83
N PRO A 40 -9.01 4.94 5.10
CA PRO A 40 -10.02 4.67 6.12
C PRO A 40 -11.41 5.22 5.79
N GLU A 41 -11.47 6.44 5.25
CA GLU A 41 -12.75 7.10 4.94
C GLU A 41 -13.49 6.48 3.75
N LYS A 42 -12.76 5.78 2.87
CA LYS A 42 -13.31 5.14 1.66
C LYS A 42 -13.43 3.63 1.81
N GLU A 43 -12.97 3.05 2.92
CA GLU A 43 -12.99 1.61 3.16
C GLU A 43 -12.27 0.84 2.04
N LEU A 44 -11.10 1.34 1.60
CA LEU A 44 -10.30 0.76 0.52
C LEU A 44 -8.92 0.33 1.00
N ARG A 45 -8.39 -0.76 0.44
CA ARG A 45 -6.99 -1.19 0.59
C ARG A 45 -6.36 -1.39 -0.77
N VAL A 46 -5.13 -0.94 -0.93
CA VAL A 46 -4.29 -1.21 -2.10
C VAL A 46 -3.02 -1.91 -1.64
N GLY A 47 -2.54 -2.90 -2.38
CA GLY A 47 -1.27 -3.55 -2.04
C GLY A 47 -0.80 -4.59 -3.03
N TYR A 48 0.43 -5.06 -2.83
CA TYR A 48 1.07 -6.10 -3.64
C TYR A 48 2.06 -6.93 -2.80
N SER A 49 2.41 -8.13 -3.29
CA SER A 49 3.42 -8.98 -2.66
C SER A 49 4.82 -8.55 -3.10
N ILE A 50 5.74 -8.48 -2.15
CA ILE A 50 7.15 -8.15 -2.40
C ILE A 50 7.92 -9.39 -2.85
N ASP A 51 7.53 -10.57 -2.38
CA ASP A 51 8.13 -11.84 -2.77
C ASP A 51 7.78 -12.26 -4.20
N ASP A 52 6.57 -11.92 -4.68
CA ASP A 52 6.11 -12.13 -6.06
C ASP A 52 5.43 -10.86 -6.60
N PRO A 53 6.22 -9.84 -6.99
CA PRO A 53 5.70 -8.57 -7.46
C PRO A 53 5.26 -8.68 -8.92
N SER A 54 4.04 -9.17 -9.13
CA SER A 54 3.44 -9.40 -10.45
C SER A 54 2.08 -8.70 -10.65
N VAL A 55 1.44 -8.30 -9.55
CA VAL A 55 0.11 -7.67 -9.58
C VAL A 55 -0.08 -6.76 -8.36
N VAL A 56 -0.70 -5.61 -8.60
CA VAL A 56 -1.26 -4.75 -7.55
C VAL A 56 -2.76 -4.98 -7.47
N GLY A 57 -3.28 -5.19 -6.27
CA GLY A 57 -4.71 -5.34 -6.01
C GLY A 57 -5.26 -4.15 -5.24
N ALA A 58 -6.47 -3.72 -5.60
CA ALA A 58 -7.33 -2.84 -4.83
C ALA A 58 -8.57 -3.61 -4.35
N GLU A 59 -8.88 -3.50 -3.07
CA GLU A 59 -9.92 -4.25 -2.39
C GLU A 59 -10.79 -3.32 -1.55
N GLU A 60 -12.08 -3.63 -1.46
CA GLU A 60 -12.96 -3.04 -0.48
C GLU A 60 -12.72 -3.75 0.86
N VAL A 61 -12.53 -2.98 1.91
CA VAL A 61 -12.18 -3.48 3.24
C VAL A 61 -13.02 -2.79 4.29
N SER A 62 -13.46 -3.52 5.30
CA SER A 62 -14.19 -2.92 6.43
C SER A 62 -13.41 -3.07 7.73
N PHE A 63 -13.54 -2.07 8.58
CA PHE A 63 -12.84 -2.02 9.85
C PHE A 63 -13.55 -2.88 10.89
N GLU A 64 -12.89 -3.97 11.32
CA GLU A 64 -13.38 -4.82 12.41
C GLU A 64 -12.44 -4.69 13.62
N GLY A 65 -12.47 -3.56 14.32
CA GLY A 65 -11.62 -3.39 15.50
C GLY A 65 -11.89 -2.16 16.38
N ASP A 66 -11.22 -2.14 17.52
CA ASP A 66 -11.09 -0.99 18.46
C ASP A 66 -9.68 -0.37 18.40
N SER A 67 -8.85 -0.80 17.43
CA SER A 67 -7.42 -0.45 17.31
C SER A 67 -7.17 0.69 16.31
N ASP A 68 -5.91 0.87 15.91
CA ASP A 68 -5.51 1.93 14.99
C ASP A 68 -6.03 1.69 13.56
N GLU A 69 -6.93 2.56 13.11
CA GLU A 69 -7.56 2.57 11.78
C GLU A 69 -6.55 2.78 10.64
N LYS A 70 -5.32 3.22 10.94
CA LYS A 70 -4.26 3.44 9.97
C LYS A 70 -3.44 2.19 9.68
N ASN A 71 -3.65 1.10 10.43
CA ASN A 71 -2.98 -0.17 10.20
C ASN A 71 -3.81 -1.04 9.22
N PRO A 72 -3.34 -1.27 7.96
CA PRO A 72 -4.10 -2.02 6.95
C PRO A 72 -4.49 -3.44 7.37
N ARG A 73 -3.79 -4.03 8.35
CA ARG A 73 -4.05 -5.39 8.84
C ARG A 73 -5.26 -5.51 9.75
N MET A 74 -5.76 -4.40 10.27
CA MET A 74 -6.99 -4.37 11.05
C MET A 74 -8.24 -4.36 10.17
N TRP A 75 -8.06 -4.20 8.87
CA TRP A 75 -9.13 -4.14 7.89
C TRP A 75 -9.35 -5.50 7.23
N ARG A 76 -10.61 -5.91 7.18
CA ARG A 76 -11.01 -7.18 6.58
C ARG A 76 -11.50 -6.96 5.17
N ARG A 77 -11.00 -7.75 4.23
CA ARG A 77 -11.50 -7.78 2.86
C ARG A 77 -12.99 -8.11 2.83
N VAL A 78 -13.75 -7.27 2.13
CA VAL A 78 -15.19 -7.42 1.84
C VAL A 78 -15.40 -7.75 0.37
N GLY A 79 -14.60 -7.17 -0.53
CA GLY A 79 -14.73 -7.37 -1.97
C GLY A 79 -13.48 -7.00 -2.76
N ASP A 80 -13.47 -7.37 -4.03
CA ASP A 80 -12.48 -6.94 -5.02
C ASP A 80 -12.95 -5.68 -5.72
N VAL A 81 -12.08 -4.69 -5.87
CA VAL A 81 -12.36 -3.49 -6.67
C VAL A 81 -11.74 -3.67 -8.05
N GLU A 82 -10.42 -3.84 -8.09
CA GLU A 82 -9.68 -4.01 -9.33
C GLU A 82 -8.24 -4.50 -9.08
N SER A 83 -7.55 -4.89 -10.14
CA SER A 83 -6.16 -5.32 -10.09
C SER A 83 -5.44 -4.95 -11.37
N GLU A 84 -4.20 -4.49 -11.26
CA GLU A 84 -3.36 -4.15 -12.41
C GLU A 84 -2.05 -4.95 -12.40
N PRO A 85 -1.63 -5.51 -13.55
CA PRO A 85 -0.35 -6.22 -13.63
C PRO A 85 0.82 -5.23 -13.54
N CYS A 86 1.93 -5.71 -13.00
CA CYS A 86 3.19 -4.97 -12.90
C CYS A 86 4.38 -5.92 -13.10
N ASP A 87 5.56 -5.37 -13.45
CA ASP A 87 6.79 -6.15 -13.68
C ASP A 87 7.90 -5.73 -12.70
N GLY A 88 7.90 -6.35 -11.50
CA GLY A 88 8.88 -6.09 -10.45
C GLY A 88 8.40 -5.07 -9.40
N GLU A 89 9.08 -5.04 -8.25
CA GLU A 89 8.67 -4.25 -7.07
C GLU A 89 8.53 -2.75 -7.40
N GLU A 90 9.48 -2.19 -8.14
CA GLU A 90 9.51 -0.75 -8.45
C GLU A 90 8.31 -0.34 -9.32
N ASP A 91 7.94 -1.19 -10.29
CA ASP A 91 6.76 -1.00 -11.13
C ASP A 91 5.47 -1.18 -10.32
N CYS A 92 5.38 -2.22 -9.49
CA CYS A 92 4.23 -2.43 -8.62
C CYS A 92 4.03 -1.29 -7.60
N LEU A 93 5.11 -0.72 -7.07
CA LEU A 93 5.03 0.46 -6.19
C LEU A 93 4.39 1.64 -6.94
N LYS A 94 4.87 1.90 -8.16
CA LYS A 94 4.35 2.98 -8.98
C LYS A 94 2.88 2.76 -9.36
N THR A 95 2.54 1.57 -9.83
CA THR A 95 1.15 1.17 -10.13
C THR A 95 0.25 1.32 -8.90
N ALA A 96 0.71 0.93 -7.71
CA ALA A 96 -0.06 1.09 -6.48
C ALA A 96 -0.35 2.56 -6.17
N ILE A 97 0.63 3.46 -6.35
CA ILE A 97 0.43 4.90 -6.15
C ILE A 97 -0.56 5.46 -7.17
N GLU A 98 -0.41 5.11 -8.45
CA GLU A 98 -1.33 5.54 -9.51
C GLU A 98 -2.78 5.06 -9.23
N MET A 99 -2.95 3.84 -8.73
CA MET A 99 -4.25 3.33 -8.28
C MET A 99 -4.79 4.10 -7.08
N MET A 100 -3.96 4.38 -6.07
CA MET A 100 -4.35 5.16 -4.89
C MET A 100 -4.78 6.58 -5.24
N GLU A 101 -4.10 7.25 -6.17
CA GLU A 101 -4.49 8.59 -6.64
C GLU A 101 -5.83 8.55 -7.38
N ARG A 102 -6.03 7.54 -8.24
CA ARG A 102 -7.26 7.37 -9.00
C ARG A 102 -8.47 7.02 -8.13
N LEU A 103 -8.30 6.15 -7.13
CA LEU A 103 -9.36 5.71 -6.22
C LEU A 103 -9.58 6.71 -5.07
N GLY A 104 -8.49 7.34 -4.63
CA GLY A 104 -8.43 8.30 -3.53
C GLY A 104 -8.85 9.72 -3.93
N GLY A 105 -8.81 10.09 -5.21
CA GLY A 105 -9.28 11.40 -5.69
C GLY A 105 -10.74 11.69 -5.29
N ASP A 106 -10.96 12.86 -4.71
CA ASP A 106 -12.27 13.49 -4.56
C ASP A 106 -12.62 14.24 -5.85
N GLU A 107 -13.80 14.00 -6.41
CA GLU A 107 -14.41 14.89 -7.42
C GLU A 107 -14.90 16.21 -6.78
#